data_AF-A0A9D6KHY1-F1
#
_entry.id   AF-A0A9D6KHY1-F1
#
_cell.length_a   1.000
_cell.length_b   1.000
_cell.length_c   1.000
_cell.angle_alpha   90.00
_cell.angle_beta   90.00
_cell.angle_gamma   90.00
#
_symmetry.space_group_name_H-M   'P 1'
#
loop_
_entity.id
_entity.type
_entity.pdbx_description
1 polymer ?
#
loop_
_entity_poly.entity_id
_entity_poly.type
_entity_poly.pdbx_seq_one_letter_code
_entity_poly.pdbx_strand_id
1 'polypeptide(L)'
;MSNDTGPPIDDLLEDEALARREAEAANVLVPEEIARKLPPLYSQEEQGENAIAVVKFFTPWTNWTWYASEYDREKRLCFGVVVGHEREFGYFSLEELEAIRGPGGLQIERDLYWKPKPLKECR
;
A
#
# COMPACT_ATOMS: atom_id res chain seq x y z
N MET A 1 27.96 -16.05 41.45
CA MET A 1 27.64 -16.42 40.06
C MET A 1 26.16 -16.10 39.87
N SER A 2 25.85 -14.93 39.32
CA SER A 2 24.48 -14.50 39.03
C SER A 2 24.03 -15.23 37.77
N ASN A 3 23.12 -16.19 37.90
CA ASN A 3 22.45 -16.79 36.76
C ASN A 3 21.40 -15.78 36.29
N ASP A 4 21.79 -14.99 35.30
CA ASP A 4 20.88 -14.20 34.50
C ASP A 4 20.21 -15.15 33.51
N THR A 5 19.13 -15.81 33.95
CA THR A 5 18.24 -16.52 33.05
C THR A 5 17.38 -15.47 32.35
N GLY A 6 17.76 -15.13 31.12
CA GLY A 6 16.93 -14.34 30.22
C GLY A 6 15.54 -14.95 30.04
N PRO A 7 14.60 -14.20 29.44
CA PRO A 7 13.22 -14.61 29.33
C PRO A 7 13.07 -15.98 28.64
N PRO A 8 12.03 -16.76 28.98
CA PRO A 8 11.76 -18.04 28.33
C PRO A 8 11.70 -17.89 26.81
N ILE A 9 12.23 -18.87 26.07
CA ILE A 9 12.25 -18.85 24.59
C ILE A 9 10.84 -18.70 23.99
N ASP A 10 9.81 -19.17 24.69
CA ASP A 10 8.40 -19.07 24.29
C ASP A 10 7.89 -17.61 24.31
N ASP A 11 8.29 -16.83 25.32
CA ASP A 11 7.95 -15.41 25.49
C ASP A 11 8.50 -14.56 24.33
N LEU A 12 9.72 -14.89 23.87
CA LEU A 12 10.37 -14.21 22.74
C LEU A 12 9.66 -14.47 21.40
N LEU A 13 9.06 -15.65 21.22
CA LEU A 13 8.32 -15.99 20.00
C LEU A 13 6.96 -15.28 19.95
N GLU A 14 6.30 -15.12 21.10
CA GLU A 14 5.07 -14.35 21.20
C GLU A 14 5.31 -12.85 20.96
N ASP A 15 6.39 -12.30 21.51
CA ASP A 15 6.80 -10.91 21.28
C ASP A 15 7.14 -10.64 19.80
N GLU A 16 7.86 -11.55 19.13
CA GLU A 16 8.11 -11.44 17.70
C GLU A 16 6.82 -11.55 16.87
N ALA A 17 5.92 -12.46 17.23
CA ALA A 17 4.64 -12.62 16.54
C ALA A 17 3.73 -11.40 16.73
N LEU A 18 3.73 -10.79 17.92
CA LEU A 18 3.01 -9.54 18.21
C LEU A 18 3.60 -8.39 17.41
N ALA A 19 4.92 -8.21 17.44
CA ALA A 19 5.60 -7.16 16.67
C ALA A 19 5.35 -7.29 15.16
N ARG A 20 5.32 -8.52 14.62
CA ARG A 20 4.95 -8.78 13.22
C ARG A 20 3.50 -8.42 12.93
N ARG A 21 2.55 -8.80 13.79
CA ARG A 21 1.13 -8.45 13.65
C ARG A 21 0.91 -6.94 13.75
N GLU A 22 1.62 -6.25 14.63
CA GLU A 22 1.57 -4.80 14.77
C GLU A 22 2.19 -4.10 13.56
N ALA A 23 3.32 -4.57 13.05
CA ALA A 23 3.93 -4.05 11.82
C ALA A 23 3.03 -4.27 10.59
N GLU A 24 2.39 -5.45 10.48
CA GLU A 24 1.41 -5.75 9.44
C GLU A 24 0.16 -4.87 9.56
N ALA A 25 -0.34 -4.65 10.78
CA ALA A 25 -1.47 -3.74 11.03
C ALA A 25 -1.10 -2.27 10.82
N ALA A 26 0.16 -1.89 11.02
CA ALA A 26 0.66 -0.55 10.72
C ALA A 26 0.81 -0.31 9.21
N ASN A 27 1.06 -1.37 8.42
CA ASN A 27 1.22 -1.28 6.97
C ASN A 27 -0.10 -1.31 6.19
N VAL A 28 -1.14 -0.67 6.71
CA VAL A 28 -2.41 -0.53 5.99
C VAL A 28 -2.22 0.54 4.91
N LEU A 29 -2.11 0.09 3.65
CA LEU A 29 -1.90 0.99 2.52
C LEU A 29 -3.06 1.95 2.32
N VAL A 30 -4.31 1.47 2.46
CA VAL A 30 -5.52 2.30 2.33
C VAL A 30 -6.28 2.27 3.65
N PRO A 31 -5.96 3.18 4.60
CA PRO A 31 -6.73 3.30 5.82
C PRO A 31 -8.12 3.87 5.52
N GLU A 32 -9.03 3.69 6.46
CA GLU A 32 -10.44 4.08 6.34
C GLU A 32 -10.63 5.56 5.92
N GLU A 33 -9.75 6.45 6.36
CA GLU A 33 -9.75 7.87 5.97
C GLU A 33 -9.45 8.11 4.49
N ILE A 34 -8.62 7.28 3.86
CA ILE A 34 -8.30 7.33 2.43
C ILE A 34 -9.37 6.58 1.64
N ALA A 35 -9.82 5.43 2.14
CA ALA A 35 -10.89 4.66 1.51
C ALA A 35 -12.17 5.49 1.30
N ARG A 36 -12.50 6.41 2.22
CA ARG A 36 -13.64 7.33 2.06
C ARG A 36 -13.46 8.41 1.00
N LYS A 37 -12.22 8.69 0.58
CA LYS A 37 -11.90 9.70 -0.44
C LYS A 37 -11.78 9.10 -1.85
N LEU A 38 -11.66 7.78 -1.95
CA LEU A 38 -11.59 7.07 -3.23
C LEU A 38 -13.01 6.84 -3.77
N PRO A 39 -13.32 7.33 -4.98
CA PRO A 39 -14.51 6.95 -5.71
C PRO A 39 -14.61 5.42 -5.89
N PRO A 40 -15.83 4.85 -5.98
CA PRO A 40 -16.00 3.44 -6.32
C PRO A 40 -15.52 3.17 -7.75
N LEU A 41 -15.14 1.92 -8.03
CA LEU A 41 -14.76 1.51 -9.39
C LEU A 41 -15.84 1.88 -10.41
N TYR A 42 -15.40 2.24 -11.62
CA TYR A 42 -16.25 2.61 -12.76
C TYR A 42 -17.03 3.92 -12.61
N SER A 43 -16.83 4.68 -11.53
CA SER A 43 -17.51 5.97 -11.32
C SER A 43 -16.80 7.14 -11.99
N GLN A 44 -15.60 6.93 -12.53
CA GLN A 44 -14.77 7.93 -13.17
C GLN A 44 -14.43 7.61 -14.64
N GLU A 45 -15.19 6.71 -15.29
CA GLU A 45 -14.91 6.30 -16.69
C GLU A 45 -14.94 7.48 -17.68
N GLU A 46 -15.90 8.40 -17.51
CA GLU A 46 -16.04 9.57 -18.38
C GLU A 46 -14.88 10.57 -18.26
N GLN A 47 -14.15 10.54 -17.14
CA GLN A 47 -13.03 11.43 -16.86
C GLN A 47 -11.74 10.93 -17.52
N GLY A 48 -11.61 9.62 -17.79
CA GLY A 48 -10.41 9.01 -18.35
C GLY A 48 -9.14 9.43 -17.59
N GLU A 49 -8.13 9.93 -18.31
CA GLU A 49 -6.88 10.38 -17.67
C GLU A 49 -7.02 11.68 -16.83
N ASN A 50 -8.18 12.34 -16.86
CA ASN A 50 -8.48 13.47 -15.97
C ASN A 50 -9.00 13.03 -14.60
N ALA A 51 -9.30 11.74 -14.40
CA ALA A 51 -9.63 11.22 -13.08
C ALA A 51 -8.49 11.53 -12.09
N ILE A 52 -8.84 11.78 -10.83
CA ILE A 52 -7.88 12.23 -9.81
C ILE A 52 -7.25 11.02 -9.13
N ALA A 53 -5.92 10.94 -9.16
CA ALA A 53 -5.16 10.02 -8.33
C ALA A 53 -5.22 10.47 -6.86
N VAL A 54 -6.02 9.80 -6.05
CA VAL A 54 -6.28 10.17 -4.65
C VAL A 54 -5.12 9.72 -3.74
N VAL A 55 -4.49 8.59 -4.04
CA VAL A 55 -3.42 8.01 -3.23
C VAL A 55 -2.30 7.47 -4.13
N LYS A 56 -1.08 7.51 -3.60
CA LYS A 56 0.13 6.99 -4.22
C LYS A 56 0.78 5.95 -3.32
N PHE A 57 1.18 4.83 -3.92
CA PHE A 57 2.00 3.79 -3.30
C PHE A 57 3.32 3.66 -4.07
N PHE A 58 4.41 3.26 -3.40
CA PHE A 58 5.69 3.09 -4.06
C PHE A 58 6.54 2.01 -3.38
N THR A 59 7.43 1.39 -4.13
CA THR A 59 8.49 0.58 -3.53
C THR A 59 9.64 1.48 -3.09
N PRO A 60 10.15 1.40 -1.84
CA PRO A 60 11.35 2.13 -1.45
C PRO A 60 12.64 1.62 -2.11
N TRP A 61 12.63 0.44 -2.74
CA TRP A 61 13.81 -0.20 -3.35
C TRP A 61 13.83 -0.23 -4.88
N THR A 62 12.77 0.20 -5.57
CA THR A 62 12.73 0.31 -7.04
C THR A 62 12.01 1.59 -7.47
N ASN A 63 11.86 1.80 -8.78
CA ASN A 63 11.11 2.91 -9.36
C ASN A 63 9.61 2.62 -9.58
N TRP A 64 9.08 1.49 -9.08
CA TRP A 64 7.67 1.16 -9.22
C TRP A 64 6.77 2.02 -8.32
N THR A 65 5.74 2.60 -8.92
CA THR A 65 4.77 3.49 -8.27
C THR A 65 3.36 3.18 -8.77
N TRP A 66 2.38 3.17 -7.86
CA TRP A 66 0.97 2.97 -8.15
C TRP A 66 0.19 4.19 -7.71
N TYR A 67 -0.75 4.63 -8.54
CA TYR A 67 -1.62 5.76 -8.31
C TYR A 67 -3.06 5.29 -8.41
N ALA A 68 -3.83 5.33 -7.32
CA ALA A 68 -5.22 4.90 -7.34
C ALA A 68 -6.17 6.10 -7.50
N SER A 69 -7.08 6.02 -8.46
CA SER A 69 -8.18 6.96 -8.65
C SER A 69 -9.52 6.40 -8.19
N GLU A 70 -9.68 5.08 -8.14
CA GLU A 70 -10.89 4.41 -7.71
C GLU A 70 -10.58 3.18 -6.87
N TYR A 71 -11.54 2.73 -6.05
CA TYR A 71 -11.36 1.63 -5.12
C TYR A 71 -12.66 0.86 -4.85
N ASP A 72 -12.60 -0.46 -4.93
CA ASP A 72 -13.60 -1.38 -4.42
C ASP A 72 -13.14 -1.88 -3.04
N ARG A 73 -13.88 -1.45 -2.01
CA ARG A 73 -13.56 -1.79 -0.61
C ARG A 73 -13.75 -3.26 -0.30
N GLU A 74 -14.74 -3.92 -0.89
CA GLU A 74 -15.03 -5.33 -0.62
C GLU A 74 -13.96 -6.23 -1.22
N LYS A 75 -13.54 -5.93 -2.45
CA LYS A 75 -12.49 -6.69 -3.16
C LYS A 75 -11.07 -6.22 -2.87
N ARG A 76 -10.91 -5.12 -2.15
CA ARG A 76 -9.62 -4.41 -1.96
C ARG A 76 -8.88 -4.15 -3.28
N LEU A 77 -9.63 -3.81 -4.32
CA LEU A 77 -9.14 -3.64 -5.69
C LEU A 77 -9.13 -2.15 -6.06
N CYS A 78 -7.98 -1.65 -6.48
CA CYS A 78 -7.84 -0.28 -6.98
C CYS A 78 -7.86 -0.26 -8.51
N PHE A 79 -8.28 0.87 -9.09
CA PHE A 79 -8.00 1.23 -10.48
C PHE A 79 -7.20 2.54 -10.53
N GLY A 80 -6.28 2.62 -11.49
CA GLY A 80 -5.55 3.86 -11.78
C GLY A 80 -4.34 3.60 -12.67
N VAL A 81 -3.21 4.24 -12.35
CA VAL A 81 -1.98 4.18 -13.16
C VAL A 81 -0.86 3.51 -12.39
N VAL A 82 -0.16 2.60 -13.05
CA VAL A 82 1.08 1.98 -12.59
C VAL A 82 2.24 2.53 -13.43
N VAL A 83 3.30 2.95 -12.76
CA VAL A 83 4.51 3.46 -13.40
C VAL A 83 5.71 2.63 -12.93
N GLY A 84 6.43 2.04 -13.87
CA GLY A 84 7.64 1.27 -13.61
C GLY A 84 8.53 1.25 -14.84
N HIS A 85 8.42 0.19 -15.65
CA HIS A 85 9.03 0.14 -16.97
C HIS A 85 8.25 0.97 -18.00
N GLU A 86 6.93 0.89 -17.92
CA GLU A 86 5.99 1.66 -18.73
C GLU A 86 4.99 2.36 -17.81
N ARG A 87 4.16 3.24 -18.39
CA ARG A 87 3.02 3.87 -17.72
C ARG A 87 1.75 3.21 -18.22
N GLU A 88 1.12 2.41 -17.37
CA GLU A 88 -0.03 1.59 -17.73
C GLU A 88 -1.25 1.94 -16.87
N PHE A 89 -2.43 1.96 -17.49
CA PHE A 89 -3.69 2.02 -16.75
C PHE A 89 -4.15 0.60 -16.45
N GLY A 90 -4.59 0.36 -15.22
CA GLY A 90 -5.05 -0.97 -14.85
C GLY A 90 -5.52 -1.09 -13.42
N TYR A 91 -5.93 -2.31 -13.11
CA TYR A 91 -6.33 -2.72 -11.77
C TYR A 91 -5.14 -3.29 -11.01
N PHE A 92 -5.11 -3.07 -9.70
CA PHE A 92 -4.12 -3.66 -8.82
C PHE A 92 -4.73 -3.93 -7.44
N SER A 93 -4.43 -5.10 -6.87
CA SER A 93 -4.94 -5.53 -5.57
C SER A 93 -4.09 -4.99 -4.43
N LEU A 94 -4.72 -4.41 -3.41
CA LEU A 94 -3.99 -4.03 -2.20
C LEU A 94 -3.42 -5.24 -1.46
N GLU A 95 -4.11 -6.38 -1.50
CA GLU A 95 -3.60 -7.62 -0.88
C GLU A 95 -2.30 -8.08 -1.55
N GLU A 96 -2.22 -7.99 -2.88
CA GLU A 96 -0.99 -8.30 -3.62
C GLU A 96 0.11 -7.29 -3.29
N LEU A 97 -0.19 -5.99 -3.25
CA LEU A 97 0.78 -4.96 -2.88
C LEU A 97 1.31 -5.14 -1.45
N GLU A 98 0.43 -5.47 -0.50
CA GLU A 98 0.76 -5.71 0.91
C GLU A 98 1.55 -7.01 1.11
N ALA A 99 1.46 -7.98 0.19
CA ALA A 99 2.23 -9.24 0.20
C ALA A 99 3.63 -9.11 -0.40
N ILE A 100 3.90 -8.09 -1.21
CA ILE A 100 5.22 -7.88 -1.82
C ILE A 100 6.28 -7.62 -0.73
N ARG A 101 7.43 -8.30 -0.86
CA ARG A 101 8.60 -8.11 -0.01
C ARG A 101 9.82 -7.79 -0.86
N GLY A 102 10.44 -6.66 -0.60
CA GLY A 102 11.70 -6.22 -1.18
C GLY A 102 12.93 -6.75 -0.43
N PRO A 103 14.13 -6.28 -0.80
CA PRO A 103 15.37 -6.61 -0.11
C PRO A 103 15.26 -6.34 1.39
N GLY A 104 15.66 -7.32 2.21
CA GLY A 104 15.58 -7.19 3.68
C GLY A 104 14.16 -7.18 4.24
N GLY A 105 13.15 -7.58 3.47
CA GLY A 105 11.76 -7.61 3.93
C GLY A 105 11.01 -6.27 3.84
N LEU A 106 11.58 -5.28 3.15
CA LEU A 106 10.91 -4.00 2.91
C LEU A 106 9.54 -4.20 2.25
N GLN A 107 8.57 -3.37 2.61
CA GLN A 107 7.20 -3.41 2.07
C GLN A 107 6.93 -2.20 1.19
N ILE A 108 5.92 -2.29 0.34
CA ILE A 108 5.40 -1.13 -0.38
C ILE A 108 4.87 -0.12 0.65
N GLU A 109 5.10 1.16 0.40
CA GLU A 109 4.70 2.25 1.28
C GLU A 109 3.65 3.14 0.62
N ARG A 110 2.81 3.78 1.44
CA ARG A 110 1.93 4.88 1.01
C ARG A 110 2.63 6.23 1.21
N ASP A 111 2.57 7.09 0.20
CA ASP A 111 3.08 8.46 0.30
C ASP A 111 2.12 9.34 1.15
N LEU A 112 2.55 9.69 2.37
CA LEU A 112 1.76 10.48 3.33
C LEU A 112 1.60 11.95 2.92
N TYR A 113 2.44 12.46 2.02
CA TYR A 113 2.45 13.85 1.57
C TYR A 113 1.91 14.01 0.15
N TRP A 114 1.36 12.93 -0.41
CA TRP A 114 0.75 12.94 -1.73
C TRP A 114 -0.34 14.00 -1.84
N LYS A 115 -0.25 14.81 -2.89
CA LYS A 115 -1.28 15.79 -3.26
C LYS A 115 -2.06 15.24 -4.44
N PRO A 116 -3.38 14.99 -4.29
CA PRO A 116 -4.18 14.47 -5.38
C PRO A 116 -4.10 15.33 -6.64
N LYS A 117 -3.92 14.68 -7.78
CA LYS A 117 -3.80 15.32 -9.10
C LYS A 117 -4.31 14.40 -10.21
N PRO A 118 -4.59 14.91 -11.42
CA PRO A 118 -5.02 14.09 -12.54
C PRO A 118 -4.06 12.93 -12.86
N LEU A 119 -4.58 11.77 -13.26
CA LEU A 119 -3.78 10.60 -13.63
C LEU A 119 -2.79 10.92 -14.76
N LYS A 120 -3.14 11.78 -15.72
CA LYS A 120 -2.24 12.26 -16.79
C LYS A 120 -0.96 12.97 -16.29
N GLU A 121 -0.97 13.45 -15.05
CA GLU A 121 0.16 14.15 -14.43
C GLU A 121 1.01 13.24 -13.53
N CYS A 122 0.62 11.98 -13.35
CA CYS A 122 1.34 10.99 -12.55
C CYS A 122 2.45 10.34 -13.39
N ARG A 123 3.65 10.25 -12.80
CA ARG A 123 4.91 9.82 -13.43
C ARG A 123 5.79 9.08 -12.44
#